data_AF-A0A453F2Y4-F1
#
_entry.id   AF-A0A453F2Y4-F1
#
_cell.length_a   1.000
_cell.length_b   1.000
_cell.length_c   1.000
_cell.angle_alpha   90.00
_cell.angle_beta   90.00
_cell.angle_gamma   90.00
#
_symmetry.space_group_name_H-M   'P 1'
#
loop_
_entity.id
_entity.type
_entity.pdbx_description
1 polymer ?
#
loop_
_entity_poly.entity_id
_entity_poly.type
_entity_poly.pdbx_seq_one_letter_code
_entity_poly.pdbx_strand_id
1 'polypeptide(L)' 'HGLLVGRVVLDIDIPSKKVTVVGDVTPLGVLTSVSKVKPAQFWPSQPCPPRTSASF' A
#
# COMPACT_ATOMS: atom_id res chain seq x y z
N HIS A 1 -10.94 -2.67 29.99
CA HIS A 1 -9.83 -1.95 29.34
C HIS A 1 -9.43 -2.73 28.10
N GLY A 2 -9.80 -2.28 26.89
CA GLY A 2 -9.51 -3.03 25.68
C GLY A 2 -9.98 -2.28 24.45
N LEU A 3 -9.35 -1.15 24.17
CA LEU A 3 -9.59 -0.37 22.97
C LEU A 3 -8.94 -1.10 21.78
N LEU A 4 -9.66 -2.08 21.21
CA LEU A 4 -9.36 -2.60 19.87
C LEU A 4 -9.93 -1.63 18.83
N VAL A 5 -9.46 -0.39 18.81
CA VAL A 5 -9.66 0.46 17.63
C VAL A 5 -8.57 0.08 16.64
N GLY A 6 -8.99 -0.32 15.43
CA GLY A 6 -8.11 -0.75 14.35
C GLY A 6 -6.97 0.26 14.16
N ARG A 7 -5.75 -0.18 14.47
CA ARG A 7 -4.55 0.64 14.32
C ARG A 7 -4.19 0.70 12.84
N VAL A 8 -4.45 1.85 12.22
CA VAL A 8 -4.00 2.17 10.87
C VAL A 8 -2.72 2.98 10.98
N VAL A 9 -1.64 2.50 10.36
CA VAL A 9 -0.34 3.16 10.27
C VAL A 9 -0.26 3.80 8.89
N LEU A 10 0.05 5.09 8.86
CA LEU A 10 0.26 5.86 7.64
C LEU A 10 1.72 6.29 7.56
N ASP A 11 2.40 5.83 6.52
CA ASP A 11 3.77 6.25 6.19
C ASP A 11 3.72 7.11 4.93
N ILE A 12 4.28 8.32 5.02
CA ILE A 12 4.25 9.30 3.95
C ILE A 12 5.68 9.60 3.54
N ASP A 13 6.06 9.06 2.39
CA ASP A 13 7.30 9.43 1.73
C ASP A 13 7.03 10.63 0.80
N ILE A 14 7.28 11.83 1.32
CA ILE A 14 7.21 13.09 0.59
C ILE A 14 8.09 13.11 -0.67
N PRO A 15 9.36 12.63 -0.66
CA PRO A 15 10.21 12.70 -1.84
C PRO A 15 9.71 11.83 -3.00
N SER A 16 9.21 10.62 -2.73
CA SER A 16 8.66 9.72 -3.76
C SER A 16 7.16 9.88 -4.00
N LYS A 17 6.50 10.84 -3.33
CA LYS A 17 5.03 11.04 -3.37
C LYS A 17 4.26 9.74 -3.08
N LYS A 18 4.77 8.94 -2.15
CA LYS A 18 4.23 7.63 -1.81
C LYS A 18 3.55 7.69 -0.45
N VAL A 19 2.39 7.06 -0.37
CA VAL A 19 1.69 6.84 0.89
C VAL A 19 1.53 5.34 1.07
N THR A 20 2.01 4.82 2.19
CA THR A 20 1.83 3.43 2.58
C THR A 20 0.83 3.37 3.72
N VAL A 21 -0.20 2.55 3.58
CA VAL A 21 -1.25 2.37 4.59
C VAL A 21 -1.21 0.93 5.06
N VAL A 22 -1.00 0.71 6.35
CA VAL A 22 -0.93 -0.62 6.96
C VAL A 22 -1.94 -0.72 8.10
N GLY A 23 -2.81 -1.72 8.07
CA GLY A 23 -3.83 -1.94 9.09
C GLY A 23 -5.03 -2.70 8.54
N ASP A 24 -6.09 -2.77 9.35
CA ASP A 24 -7.40 -3.29 8.91
C ASP A 24 -8.12 -2.23 8.06
N VAL A 25 -7.73 -2.16 6.79
CA VAL A 25 -8.29 -1.23 5.79
C VAL A 25 -8.59 -1.97 4.51
N THR A 26 -9.61 -1.52 3.78
CA THR A 26 -9.85 -1.98 2.42
C THR A 26 -9.01 -1.14 1.45
N PRO A 27 -8.02 -1.71 0.74
CA PRO A 27 -7.16 -0.95 -0.17
C PRO A 27 -7.93 -0.17 -1.23
N LEU A 28 -9.05 -0.71 -1.70
CA LEU A 28 -9.95 -0.05 -2.65
C LEU A 28 -10.66 1.16 -2.04
N GLY A 29 -11.05 1.10 -0.76
CA GLY A 29 -11.65 2.22 -0.02
C GLY A 29 -10.67 3.37 0.19
N VAL A 30 -9.40 3.03 0.44
CA VAL A 30 -8.31 4.00 0.50
C VAL A 30 -8.09 4.64 -0.88
N LEU A 31 -7.97 3.83 -1.94
CA LEU A 31 -7.76 4.30 -3.29
C LEU A 31 -8.88 5.24 -3.76
N THR A 32 -10.14 4.86 -3.54
CA THR A 32 -11.30 5.69 -3.88
C THR A 32 -11.34 6.99 -3.11
N SER A 33 -10.93 6.99 -1.83
CA SER A 33 -10.85 8.22 -1.02
C SER A 33 -9.75 9.16 -1.50
N VAL A 34 -8.57 8.64 -1.86
CA VAL A 34 -7.46 9.43 -2.40
C VAL A 34 -7.79 9.94 -3.81
N SER A 35 -8.45 9.13 -4.65
CA SER A 35 -8.86 9.52 -6.00
C SER A 35 -9.88 10.65 -6.06
N LYS A 36 -10.57 10.98 -4.96
CA LYS A 36 -11.48 12.15 -4.89
C LYS A 36 -10.74 13.48 -5.03
N VAL A 37 -9.50 13.55 -4.58
CA VAL A 37 -8.67 14.78 -4.61
C VAL A 37 -7.62 14.73 -5.72
N LYS A 38 -7.09 13.55 -6.04
CA LYS A 38 -6.04 13.39 -7.04
C LYS A 38 -6.09 11.98 -7.63
N PRO A 39 -6.05 11.80 -8.96
CA PRO A 39 -5.96 10.46 -9.55
C PRO A 39 -4.80 9.69 -8.93
N ALA A 40 -5.12 8.55 -8.30
CA ALA A 40 -4.16 7.70 -7.63
C ALA A 40 -4.24 6.27 -8.18
N GLN A 41 -3.12 5.57 -8.14
CA GLN A 41 -3.00 4.16 -8.49
C GLN A 41 -2.14 3.46 -7.45
N PHE A 42 -2.26 2.12 -7.39
CA PHE A 42 -1.34 1.33 -6.59
C PHE A 42 0.08 1.41 -7.16
N TRP A 43 1.05 1.36 -6.26
CA TRP A 43 2.43 1.24 -6.66
C TRP A 43 2.63 -0.12 -7.36
N PRO A 44 3.32 -0.14 -8.51
CA PRO A 44 3.63 -1.40 -9.17
C PRO A 44 4.47 -2.23 -8.19
N SER A 45 4.01 -3.44 -7.87
CA SER A 45 4.81 -4.39 -7.12
C SER A 45 6.09 -4.63 -7.90
N GLN A 46 7.25 -4.61 -7.25
CA GLN A 46 8.51 -4.94 -7.91
C GLN A 46 8.35 -6.27 -8.64
N PRO A 47 8.81 -6.39 -9.90
CA PRO A 47 8.76 -7.66 -10.60
C PRO A 47 9.44 -8.70 -9.72
N CYS A 48 8.74 -9.81 -9.42
CA CYS A 48 9.41 -10.98 -8.88
C CYS A 48 10.64 -11.24 -9.78
N PRO A 49 11.87 -11.27 -9.24
CA PRO A 49 12.99 -11.68 -10.06
C PRO A 49 12.63 -13.04 -10.66
N PRO A 50 12.85 -13.26 -11.98
CA PRO A 50 12.62 -14.58 -12.55
C PRO A 50 13.39 -15.54 -11.67
N ARG A 51 12.69 -16.51 -11.06
CA ARG A 51 13.33 -17.63 -10.41
C ARG A 51 14.20 -18.23 -11.51
N THR A 52 15.51 -17.95 -11.49
CA THR A 52 16.45 -18.68 -12.31
C THR A 52 16.23 -20.12 -11.92
N SER A 53 15.44 -20.82 -12.74
CA SER A 53 15.30 -22.26 -12.67
C SER A 53 16.68 -22.75 -13.06
N ALA A 54 17.55 -22.87 -12.06
CA ALA A 54 18.79 -23.60 -12.22
C ALA A 54 18.37 -25.03 -12.59
N SER A 55 18.43 -25.32 -13.88
CA SER A 55 18.30 -26.68 -14.39
C SER A 55 19.64 -27.36 -14.15
N PHE A 56 19.55 -28.53 -13.52
CA PHE A 56 20.64 -29.45 -13.17
C PHE A 56 21.45 -29.91 -14.38
#